data_AF-A0A2N1R414-F1
#
_entry.id   AF-A0A2N1R414-F1
#
_cell.length_a   1.000
_cell.length_b   1.000
_cell.length_c   1.000
_cell.angle_alpha   90.00
_cell.angle_beta   90.00
_cell.angle_gamma   90.00
#
_symmetry.space_group_name_H-M   'P 1'
#
loop_
_entity.id
_entity.type
_entity.pdbx_description
1 polymer ?
#
loop_
_entity_poly.entity_id
_entity_poly.type
_entity_poly.pdbx_seq_one_letter_code
_entity_poly.pdbx_strand_id
1 'polypeptide(L)'
;MPDNTMNDWKRSFNAIWIAELIAIAGFATSTPIIPMYFKDLGMTDPSSLNFWTGLTQTSSSLAMALFAPIWGSLADSYGRRLMLLRAMIGGALLLGLMAFATEPWQITVLRTL
;
A
#
# COMPACT_ATOMS: atom_id res chain seq x y z
N MET A 1 6.88 36.88 -19.61
CA MET A 1 5.90 36.13 -18.79
C MET A 1 6.64 35.68 -17.54
N PRO A 2 6.37 36.25 -16.36
CA PRO A 2 7.20 35.95 -15.19
C PRO A 2 6.88 34.55 -14.66
N ASP A 3 7.96 33.84 -14.38
CA ASP A 3 8.04 32.44 -14.01
C ASP A 3 7.57 32.22 -12.56
N ASN A 4 6.40 31.60 -12.38
CA ASN A 4 5.79 31.30 -11.07
C ASN A 4 6.35 30.03 -10.40
N THR A 5 7.34 29.37 -11.00
CA THR A 5 7.85 28.05 -10.58
C THR A 5 8.45 28.02 -9.17
N MET A 6 8.84 29.15 -8.60
CA MET A 6 9.53 29.20 -7.30
C MET A 6 8.60 29.00 -6.09
N ASN A 7 7.29 29.25 -6.24
CA ASN A 7 6.28 28.96 -5.20
C ASN A 7 5.59 27.59 -5.39
N ASP A 8 5.64 27.03 -6.60
CA ASP A 8 4.94 25.78 -6.94
C ASP A 8 5.70 24.52 -6.50
N TRP A 9 7.03 24.58 -6.37
CA TRP A 9 7.82 23.47 -5.81
C TRP A 9 7.41 23.18 -4.35
N LYS A 10 7.33 24.21 -3.50
CA LYS A 10 7.01 24.05 -2.07
C LYS A 10 5.61 23.48 -1.88
N ARG A 11 4.65 23.93 -2.71
CA ARG A 11 3.28 23.40 -2.74
C ARG A 11 3.23 21.95 -3.23
N SER A 12 3.95 21.63 -4.30
CA SER A 12 4.05 20.25 -4.82
C SER A 12 4.71 19.31 -3.81
N PHE A 13 5.76 19.77 -3.14
CA PHE A 13 6.44 19.04 -2.09
C PHE A 13 5.52 18.80 -0.89
N ASN A 14 4.88 19.85 -0.36
CA ASN A 14 3.93 19.70 0.75
C ASN A 14 2.75 18.78 0.38
N ALA A 15 2.22 18.87 -0.83
CA ALA A 15 1.15 17.99 -1.29
C ALA A 15 1.59 16.53 -1.31
N ILE A 16 2.75 16.23 -1.88
CA ILE A 16 3.32 14.87 -1.90
C ILE A 16 3.59 14.40 -0.46
N TRP A 17 4.15 15.26 0.38
CA TRP A 17 4.51 14.91 1.75
C TRP A 17 3.29 14.58 2.61
N ILE A 18 2.21 15.38 2.50
CA ILE A 18 0.93 15.09 3.16
C ILE A 18 0.32 13.80 2.63
N ALA A 19 0.35 13.61 1.31
CA ALA A 19 -0.23 12.43 0.69
C ALA A 19 0.52 11.15 1.11
N GLU A 20 1.85 11.19 1.16
CA GLU A 20 2.69 10.11 1.68
C GLU A 20 2.44 9.85 3.17
N LEU A 21 2.29 10.91 3.97
CA LEU A 21 1.96 10.79 5.40
C LEU A 21 0.62 10.05 5.59
N ILE A 22 -0.41 10.42 4.82
CA ILE A 22 -1.71 9.74 4.85
C ILE A 22 -1.58 8.27 4.42
N ALA A 23 -0.79 7.99 3.38
CA ALA A 23 -0.57 6.62 2.92
C ALA A 23 0.14 5.76 3.98
N ILE A 24 1.19 6.28 4.62
CA ILE A 24 1.92 5.60 5.70
C ILE A 24 1.00 5.37 6.91
N ALA A 25 0.18 6.36 7.29
CA ALA A 25 -0.78 6.23 8.38
C ALA A 25 -1.83 5.13 8.11
N GLY A 26 -2.34 5.06 6.87
CA GLY A 26 -3.24 3.99 6.43
C GLY A 26 -2.55 2.61 6.46
N PHE A 27 -1.32 2.51 5.96
CA PHE A 27 -0.55 1.28 5.97
C PHE A 27 -0.24 0.79 7.40
N ALA A 28 0.12 1.70 8.31
CA ALA A 28 0.35 1.39 9.71
C ALA A 28 -0.89 0.81 10.40
N THR A 29 -2.08 1.31 10.03
CA THR A 29 -3.37 0.86 10.56
C THR A 29 -3.82 -0.48 9.95
N SER A 30 -3.44 -0.77 8.69
CA SER A 30 -3.72 -2.06 8.04
C SER A 30 -3.10 -3.26 8.78
N THR A 31 -1.92 -3.07 9.40
CA THR A 31 -1.17 -4.14 10.09
C THR A 31 -1.95 -4.79 11.25
N PRO A 32 -2.55 -4.05 12.20
CA PRO A 32 -3.37 -4.63 13.28
C PRO A 32 -4.79 -5.04 12.86
N ILE A 33 -5.33 -4.52 11.74
CA ILE A 33 -6.70 -4.82 11.30
C ILE A 33 -6.86 -6.26 10.80
N ILE A 34 -5.85 -6.81 10.11
CA ILE A 34 -5.94 -8.16 9.52
C ILE A 34 -6.15 -9.28 10.56
N PRO A 35 -5.36 -9.37 11.64
CA PRO A 35 -5.62 -10.38 12.67
C PRO A 35 -7.00 -10.24 13.31
N MET A 36 -7.52 -9.00 13.39
CA MET A 36 -8.87 -8.73 13.88
C MET A 36 -9.94 -9.21 12.89
N TYR A 37 -9.75 -8.99 11.59
CA TYR A 37 -10.64 -9.53 10.54
C TYR A 37 -10.68 -11.06 10.52
N PHE A 38 -9.53 -11.74 10.64
CA PHE A 38 -9.51 -13.21 10.72
C PHE A 38 -10.26 -13.73 11.95
N LYS A 39 -10.19 -12.99 13.07
CA LYS A 39 -10.94 -13.31 14.28
C LYS A 39 -12.45 -13.13 14.08
N ASP A 40 -12.88 -12.06 13.38
CA ASP A 40 -14.29 -11.81 13.04
C ASP A 40 -14.84 -12.80 12.01
N LEU A 41 -13.98 -13.34 11.14
CA LEU A 41 -14.28 -14.43 10.20
C LEU A 41 -14.42 -15.82 10.86
N GLY A 42 -14.34 -15.89 12.20
CA GLY A 42 -14.54 -17.12 12.96
C GLY A 42 -13.32 -18.03 13.04
N MET A 43 -12.12 -17.56 12.66
CA MET A 43 -10.87 -18.29 12.93
C MET A 43 -10.53 -18.20 14.42
N THR A 44 -11.11 -19.12 15.20
CA THR A 44 -10.90 -19.24 16.65
C THR A 44 -9.63 -20.01 17.02
N ASP A 45 -9.00 -20.69 16.06
CA ASP A 45 -7.80 -21.49 16.28
C ASP A 45 -6.53 -20.64 16.08
N PRO A 46 -5.71 -20.42 17.13
CA PRO A 46 -4.51 -19.57 17.04
C PRO A 46 -3.46 -20.08 16.04
N SER A 47 -3.44 -21.39 15.77
CA SER A 47 -2.47 -22.03 14.88
C SER A 47 -2.66 -21.57 13.42
N SER A 48 -3.91 -21.58 12.96
CA SER A 48 -4.29 -21.20 11.60
C SER A 48 -4.21 -19.69 11.40
N LEU A 49 -4.53 -18.89 12.42
CA LEU A 49 -4.35 -17.45 12.37
C LEU A 49 -2.87 -17.06 12.22
N ASN A 50 -1.96 -17.68 12.97
CA ASN A 50 -0.52 -17.45 12.83
C ASN A 50 0.03 -17.91 11.47
N PHE A 51 -0.49 -19.02 10.93
CA PHE A 51 -0.08 -19.51 9.61
C PHE A 51 -0.50 -18.54 8.48
N TRP A 52 -1.76 -18.11 8.47
CA TRP A 52 -2.28 -17.21 7.43
C TRP A 52 -1.71 -15.79 7.51
N THR A 53 -1.49 -15.27 8.72
CA THR A 53 -0.81 -13.98 8.91
C THR A 53 0.65 -14.04 8.46
N GLY A 54 1.37 -15.11 8.82
CA GLY A 54 2.73 -15.36 8.35
C GLY A 54 2.80 -15.47 6.82
N LEU A 55 1.92 -16.26 6.21
CA LEU A 55 1.85 -16.43 4.76
C LEU A 55 1.56 -15.09 4.05
N THR A 56 0.65 -14.29 4.59
CA THR A 56 0.30 -12.97 4.03
C THR A 56 1.47 -11.99 4.14
N GLN A 57 2.19 -11.99 5.25
CA GLN A 57 3.35 -11.13 5.44
C GLN A 57 4.52 -11.55 4.54
N THR A 58 4.81 -12.84 4.45
CA THR A 58 5.89 -13.37 3.59
C THR A 58 5.60 -13.15 2.12
N SER A 59 4.37 -13.39 1.67
CA SER A 59 3.99 -13.17 0.27
C SER A 59 4.08 -11.69 -0.12
N SER A 60 3.67 -10.77 0.76
CA SER A 60 3.83 -9.32 0.54
C SER A 60 5.30 -8.92 0.44
N SER A 61 6.16 -9.45 1.33
CA SER A 61 7.60 -9.20 1.29
C SER A 61 8.26 -9.78 0.04
N LEU A 62 7.82 -10.95 -0.41
CA LEU A 62 8.32 -11.59 -1.64
C LEU A 62 7.91 -10.77 -2.88
N ALA A 63 6.66 -10.32 -2.93
CA ALA A 63 6.19 -9.44 -3.98
C ALA A 63 7.01 -8.13 -4.00
N MET A 64 7.18 -7.47 -2.85
CA MET A 64 8.04 -6.29 -2.76
C MET A 64 9.47 -6.58 -3.20
N ALA A 65 10.06 -7.71 -2.85
CA ALA A 65 11.42 -8.06 -3.27
C ALA A 65 11.55 -8.21 -4.79
N LEU A 66 10.53 -8.78 -5.46
CA LEU A 66 10.49 -8.93 -6.92
C LEU A 66 10.17 -7.60 -7.63
N PHE A 67 9.24 -6.82 -7.09
CA PHE A 67 8.76 -5.58 -7.70
C PHE A 67 9.64 -4.37 -7.37
N ALA A 68 10.40 -4.35 -6.27
CA ALA A 68 11.30 -3.25 -5.90
C ALA A 68 12.28 -2.83 -7.01
N PRO A 69 13.03 -3.75 -7.68
CA PRO A 69 13.94 -3.35 -8.75
C PRO A 69 13.20 -2.82 -9.99
N ILE A 70 12.01 -3.35 -10.29
CA ILE A 70 11.18 -2.92 -11.42
C ILE A 70 10.64 -1.51 -11.18
N TRP A 71 10.09 -1.27 -9.99
CA TRP A 71 9.55 0.03 -9.60
C TRP A 71 10.65 1.09 -9.39
N GLY A 72 11.84 0.71 -8.92
CA GLY A 72 12.99 1.62 -8.82
C GLY A 72 13.45 2.13 -10.20
N SER A 73 13.60 1.22 -11.15
CA SER A 73 13.96 1.54 -12.55
C SER A 73 12.91 2.42 -13.25
N LEU A 74 11.62 2.12 -13.04
CA LEU A 74 10.52 2.89 -13.64
C LEU A 74 10.38 4.30 -13.02
N ALA A 75 10.72 4.46 -11.73
CA ALA A 75 10.69 5.75 -11.04
C ALA A 75 11.76 6.73 -11.55
N ASP A 76 12.94 6.22 -11.88
CA ASP A 76 14.03 7.02 -12.40
C ASP A 76 13.81 7.45 -13.86
N SER A 77 12.99 6.72 -14.63
CA SER A 77 12.77 6.96 -16.06
C SER A 77 11.54 7.83 -16.40
N TYR A 78 10.46 7.79 -15.62
CA TYR A 78 9.20 8.50 -15.93
C TYR A 78 8.95 9.78 -15.12
N GLY A 79 9.85 10.12 -14.19
CA GLY A 79 9.74 11.29 -13.33
C GLY A 79 8.93 11.02 -12.05
N ARG A 80 9.59 11.24 -10.90
CA ARG A 80 9.10 10.96 -9.54
C ARG A 80 7.66 11.42 -9.25
N ARG A 81 7.23 12.58 -9.76
CA ARG A 81 5.90 13.16 -9.47
C ARG A 81 4.75 12.36 -10.09
N LEU A 82 4.89 11.90 -11.33
CA LEU A 82 3.84 11.14 -12.01
C LEU A 82 3.74 9.71 -11.46
N MET A 83 4.88 9.15 -11.08
CA MET A 83 4.98 7.82 -10.47
C MET A 83 4.29 7.76 -9.10
N LEU A 84 4.53 8.75 -8.24
CA LEU A 84 3.85 8.86 -6.95
C LEU A 84 2.33 8.91 -7.11
N LEU A 85 1.83 9.73 -8.05
CA LEU A 85 0.39 9.83 -8.28
C LEU A 85 -0.23 8.49 -8.71
N ARG A 86 0.44 7.74 -9.59
CA ARG A 86 -0.01 6.39 -10.00
C ARG A 86 0.01 5.39 -8.84
N ALA A 87 1.07 5.40 -8.03
CA ALA A 87 1.18 4.53 -6.86
C ALA A 87 0.07 4.83 -5.84
N MET A 88 -0.22 6.11 -5.59
CA MET A 88 -1.28 6.52 -4.68
C MET A 88 -2.68 6.14 -5.17
N ILE A 89 -2.95 6.29 -6.47
CA ILE A 89 -4.23 5.86 -7.05
C ILE A 89 -4.35 4.34 -6.96
N GLY A 90 -3.30 3.59 -7.30
CA GLY A 90 -3.27 2.14 -7.18
C GLY A 90 -3.49 1.66 -5.74
N GLY A 91 -2.76 2.24 -4.79
CA GLY A 91 -2.89 1.94 -3.37
C GLY A 91 -4.27 2.27 -2.81
N ALA A 92 -4.86 3.40 -3.20
CA ALA A 92 -6.22 3.76 -2.80
C ALA A 92 -7.27 2.80 -3.37
N LEU A 93 -7.09 2.37 -4.63
CA LEU A 93 -7.96 1.38 -5.27
C LEU A 93 -7.87 0.02 -4.58
N LEU A 94 -6.66 -0.46 -4.30
CA LEU A 94 -6.41 -1.73 -3.62
C LEU A 94 -6.95 -1.71 -2.18
N LEU A 95 -6.71 -0.64 -1.43
CA LEU A 95 -7.27 -0.45 -0.08
C LEU A 95 -8.80 -0.39 -0.11
N GLY A 96 -9.39 0.30 -1.09
CA GLY A 96 -10.84 0.32 -1.29
C GLY A 96 -11.40 -1.06 -1.61
N LEU A 97 -10.69 -1.83 -2.44
CA LEU A 97 -11.07 -3.20 -2.80
C LEU A 97 -10.94 -4.16 -1.61
N MET A 98 -9.97 -3.94 -0.72
CA MET A 98 -9.83 -4.68 0.54
C MET A 98 -11.02 -4.47 1.48
N ALA A 99 -11.66 -3.30 1.46
CA ALA A 99 -12.85 -3.04 2.26
C ALA A 99 -14.07 -3.90 1.85
N PHE A 100 -14.08 -4.45 0.63
CA PHE A 100 -15.10 -5.39 0.15
C PHE A 100 -14.68 -6.86 0.26
N ALA A 101 -13.46 -7.14 0.71
CA ALA A 101 -12.96 -8.50 0.84
C ALA A 101 -13.74 -9.24 1.94
N THR A 102 -14.35 -10.35 1.56
CA THR A 102 -15.21 -11.18 2.42
C THR A 102 -14.54 -12.51 2.78
N GLU A 103 -13.43 -12.86 2.13
CA GLU A 103 -12.69 -14.09 2.42
C GLU A 103 -11.18 -13.85 2.69
N PRO A 104 -10.55 -14.69 3.54
CA PRO A 104 -9.14 -14.58 3.91
C PRO A 104 -8.15 -14.48 2.74
N TRP A 105 -8.38 -15.30 1.71
CA TRP A 105 -7.49 -15.38 0.56
C TRP A 105 -7.58 -14.13 -0.34
N GLN A 106 -8.73 -13.44 -0.36
CA GLN A 106 -8.89 -12.19 -1.10
C GLN A 106 -8.01 -11.10 -0.51
N ILE A 107 -7.95 -11.02 0.83
CA ILE A 107 -7.08 -10.08 1.54
C ILE A 107 -5.61 -10.40 1.24
N THR A 108 -5.22 -11.69 1.27
CA THR A 108 -3.86 -12.10 0.95
C THR A 108 -3.46 -11.75 -0.48
N VAL A 109 -4.32 -12.04 -1.47
CA VAL A 109 -4.07 -11.75 -2.88
C VAL A 109 -4.03 -10.25 -3.16
N LEU A 110 -5.00 -9.47 -2.63
CA LEU A 110 -5.00 -8.01 -2.78
C LEU A 110 -3.78 -7.35 -2.14
N ARG A 111 -3.21 -7.94 -1.07
CA ARG A 111 -2.03 -7.39 -0.41
C ARG A 111 -0.74 -7.66 -1.17
N THR A 112 -0.69 -8.75 -1.92
CA THR A 112 0.47 -9.12 -2.74
C THR A 112 0.55 -8.38 -4.08
N LEU A 113 -0.54 -7.70 -4.47
CA LEU A 113 -0.67 -6.89 -5.69
C LEU A 113 -0.24 -5.44 -5.45
#